data_AF-A0A524KF20-F1
#
_entry.id   AF-A0A524KF20-F1
#
_cell.length_a   1.000
_cell.length_b   1.000
_cell.length_c   1.000
_cell.angle_alpha   90.00
_cell.angle_beta   90.00
_cell.angle_gamma   90.00
#
_symmetry.space_group_name_H-M   'P 1'
#
loop_
_entity.id
_entity.type
_entity.pdbx_description
1 polymer ?
#
loop_
_entity_poly.entity_id
_entity_poly.type
_entity_poly.pdbx_seq_one_letter_code
_entity_poly.pdbx_strand_id
1 'polypeptide(L)'
;MHDLSRREGRAVAARPHCRGRATLGPNCPWTGNHLPHVILRGSDTGPNWQSASRLAERMKAAGLMPSIILDASHGNSGGDPRMQGLVALSALDFRKRGVPVRGIMLESYLEEGRQDLIAGQVQSPRLSITDACLGMKETASILGNLTGK
;
A
#
# COMPACT_ATOMS: atom_id res chain seq x y z
N MET A 1 -19.94 12.71 -14.36
CA MET A 1 -18.54 13.12 -14.53
C MET A 1 -18.09 13.73 -13.22
N HIS A 2 -17.52 12.93 -12.31
CA HIS A 2 -17.05 13.45 -11.02
C HIS A 2 -15.66 14.05 -11.20
N ASP A 3 -15.56 15.28 -10.75
CA ASP A 3 -14.45 16.23 -10.77
C ASP A 3 -13.07 15.59 -10.49
N LEU A 4 -12.27 15.44 -11.56
CA LEU A 4 -10.87 15.00 -11.53
C LEU A 4 -9.89 16.15 -11.15
N SER A 5 -10.39 17.32 -10.73
CA SER A 5 -9.53 18.48 -10.41
C SER A 5 -8.83 18.41 -9.05
N ARG A 6 -9.08 17.37 -8.24
CA ARG A 6 -8.20 17.04 -7.10
C ARG A 6 -6.93 16.33 -7.58
N ARG A 7 -6.09 17.14 -8.23
CA ARG A 7 -4.62 17.05 -8.35
C ARG A 7 -4.08 15.64 -8.16
N GLU A 8 -3.83 14.96 -9.28
CA GLU A 8 -3.15 13.67 -9.34
C GLU A 8 -1.89 13.72 -8.46
N GLY A 9 -1.93 13.12 -7.26
CA GLY A 9 -0.90 13.30 -6.23
C GLY A 9 0.51 12.97 -6.71
N ARG A 10 0.59 12.12 -7.73
CA ARG A 10 1.82 11.75 -8.44
C ARG A 10 2.42 12.90 -9.26
N ALA A 11 1.60 13.58 -10.05
CA ALA A 11 2.01 14.74 -10.84
C ALA A 11 2.41 15.91 -9.94
N VAL A 12 1.80 16.02 -8.76
CA VAL A 12 2.19 17.02 -7.75
C VAL A 12 3.52 16.66 -7.09
N ALA A 13 3.70 15.40 -6.68
CA ALA A 13 4.93 14.95 -6.02
C ALA A 13 6.17 15.14 -6.90
N ALA A 14 6.05 14.95 -8.22
CA ALA A 14 7.15 15.07 -9.17
C ALA A 14 7.62 16.50 -9.46
N ARG A 15 6.87 17.53 -9.01
CA ARG A 15 7.22 18.93 -9.27
C ARG A 15 7.91 19.54 -8.06
N PRO A 16 8.82 20.50 -8.24
CA PRO A 16 9.29 21.34 -7.14
C PRO A 16 8.12 22.02 -6.43
N HIS A 17 8.03 21.88 -5.12
CA HIS A 17 7.04 22.58 -4.31
C HIS A 17 7.55 22.79 -2.89
N CYS A 18 7.18 23.93 -2.32
CA CYS A 18 7.57 24.32 -0.96
C CYS A 18 6.30 24.47 -0.12
N ARG A 19 6.04 23.49 0.74
CA ARG A 19 4.94 23.51 1.72
C ARG A 19 5.47 22.96 3.04
N GLY A 20 5.43 23.74 4.11
CA GLY A 20 5.92 23.36 5.43
C GLY A 20 6.03 24.56 6.39
N ARG A 21 6.15 24.28 7.69
CA ARG A 21 6.36 25.30 8.72
C ARG A 21 7.76 25.89 8.56
N ALA A 22 7.85 27.22 8.57
CA ALA A 22 8.99 28.03 8.15
C ALA A 22 10.33 27.76 8.88
N THR A 23 11.13 26.81 8.41
CA THR A 23 12.56 26.72 8.78
C THR A 23 13.51 26.87 7.60
N LEU A 24 13.01 26.89 6.35
CA LEU A 24 13.85 26.87 5.13
C LEU A 24 13.93 28.20 4.38
N GLY A 25 13.29 29.27 4.87
CA GLY A 25 13.32 30.59 4.23
C GLY A 25 12.87 30.57 2.75
N PRO A 26 13.17 31.62 1.96
CA PRO A 26 12.76 31.73 0.55
C PRO A 26 13.50 30.77 -0.41
N ASN A 27 14.55 30.08 0.03
CA ASN A 27 15.41 29.23 -0.80
C ASN A 27 15.20 27.75 -0.51
N CYS A 28 14.00 27.25 -0.79
CA CYS A 28 13.63 25.87 -0.55
C CYS A 28 14.08 24.98 -1.76
N PRO A 29 15.05 24.06 -1.58
CA PRO A 29 15.77 23.41 -2.69
C PRO A 29 15.12 22.11 -3.20
N TRP A 30 13.86 21.82 -2.85
CA TRP A 30 13.23 20.55 -3.22
C TRP A 30 12.94 20.50 -4.72
N THR A 31 13.59 19.57 -5.41
CA THR A 31 13.43 19.36 -6.86
C THR A 31 12.19 18.54 -7.24
N GLY A 32 11.46 18.02 -6.25
CA GLY A 32 10.37 17.06 -6.45
C GLY A 32 10.85 15.60 -6.37
N ASN A 33 9.91 14.68 -6.20
CA ASN A 33 10.16 13.24 -6.14
C ASN A 33 9.89 12.61 -7.52
N HIS A 34 10.95 12.09 -8.16
CA HIS A 34 10.86 11.48 -9.49
C HIS A 34 10.40 10.02 -9.50
N LEU A 35 10.31 9.37 -8.33
CA LEU A 35 9.90 7.96 -8.21
C LEU A 35 8.62 7.76 -7.38
N PRO A 36 7.54 8.53 -7.63
CA PRO A 36 6.28 8.30 -6.93
C PRO A 36 5.60 7.04 -7.46
N HIS A 37 4.85 6.38 -6.60
CA HIS A 37 4.05 5.19 -6.92
C HIS A 37 2.65 5.33 -6.33
N VAL A 38 1.72 4.50 -6.81
CA VAL A 38 0.35 4.43 -6.28
C VAL A 38 0.21 3.16 -5.45
N ILE A 39 -0.39 3.29 -4.27
CA ILE A 39 -0.74 2.15 -3.41
C ILE A 39 -2.23 1.84 -3.62
N LEU A 40 -2.54 0.63 -4.06
CA LEU A 40 -3.89 0.09 -4.08
C LEU A 40 -4.14 -0.61 -2.75
N ARG A 41 -4.91 0.03 -1.85
CA ARG A 41 -5.18 -0.44 -0.47
C ARG A 41 -6.65 -0.82 -0.17
N GLY A 42 -7.46 -0.92 -1.21
CA GLY A 42 -8.91 -1.04 -1.09
C GLY A 42 -9.57 0.26 -0.62
N SER A 43 -10.85 0.16 -0.31
CA SER A 43 -11.68 1.20 0.30
C SER A 43 -12.74 0.54 1.17
N ASP A 44 -13.55 1.35 1.87
CA ASP A 44 -14.66 0.85 2.68
C ASP A 44 -15.72 0.11 1.84
N THR A 45 -15.75 0.39 0.53
CA THR A 45 -16.62 -0.31 -0.44
C THR A 45 -16.05 -1.64 -0.93
N GLY A 46 -14.85 -2.03 -0.48
CA GLY A 46 -14.22 -3.31 -0.80
C GLY A 46 -12.85 -3.22 -1.49
N PRO A 47 -12.35 -4.36 -1.99
CA PRO A 47 -11.02 -4.46 -2.57
C PRO A 47 -10.89 -3.69 -3.89
N ASN A 48 -9.72 -3.10 -4.13
CA ASN A 48 -9.38 -2.43 -5.38
C ASN A 48 -8.09 -2.96 -6.05
N TRP A 49 -7.44 -3.98 -5.48
CA TRP A 49 -6.24 -4.60 -6.06
C TRP A 49 -6.48 -5.15 -7.48
N GLN A 50 -7.71 -5.60 -7.79
CA GLN A 50 -8.11 -6.07 -9.12
C GLN A 50 -8.02 -4.98 -10.19
N SER A 51 -8.04 -3.71 -9.80
CA SER A 51 -8.02 -2.57 -10.72
C SER A 51 -6.62 -2.19 -11.22
N ALA A 52 -5.56 -2.90 -10.80
CA ALA A 52 -4.17 -2.58 -11.12
C ALA A 52 -3.91 -2.39 -12.63
N SER A 53 -4.43 -3.27 -13.48
CA SER A 53 -4.28 -3.13 -14.94
C SER A 53 -4.91 -1.85 -15.46
N ARG A 54 -6.16 -1.56 -15.06
CA ARG A 54 -6.87 -0.35 -15.48
C ARG A 54 -6.19 0.93 -14.96
N LEU A 55 -5.65 0.89 -13.74
CA LEU A 55 -4.88 2.00 -13.19
C LEU A 55 -3.61 2.25 -14.01
N ALA A 56 -2.87 1.18 -14.36
CA ALA A 56 -1.66 1.30 -15.17
C ALA A 56 -1.94 1.98 -16.51
N GLU A 57 -3.02 1.60 -17.21
CA GLU A 57 -3.42 2.23 -18.47
C GLU A 57 -3.81 3.70 -18.29
N ARG A 58 -4.53 4.04 -17.21
CA ARG A 58 -4.83 5.45 -16.89
C ARG A 58 -3.59 6.27 -16.61
N MET A 59 -2.60 5.71 -15.90
CA MET A 59 -1.33 6.38 -15.63
C MET A 59 -0.58 6.65 -16.94
N LYS A 60 -0.52 5.67 -17.85
CA LYS A 60 0.10 5.85 -19.18
C LYS A 60 -0.60 6.95 -19.98
N ALA A 61 -1.94 6.93 -20.00
CA ALA A 61 -2.74 7.95 -20.70
C ALA A 61 -2.50 9.36 -20.15
N ALA A 62 -2.18 9.49 -18.86
CA ALA A 62 -1.81 10.75 -18.22
C ALA A 62 -0.32 11.12 -18.38
N GLY A 63 0.47 10.36 -19.14
CA GLY A 63 1.91 10.60 -19.34
C GLY A 63 2.77 10.23 -18.13
N LEU A 64 2.26 9.42 -17.20
CA LEU A 64 2.92 9.04 -15.96
C LEU A 64 3.51 7.63 -16.06
N MET A 65 4.79 7.44 -15.72
CA MET A 65 5.46 6.12 -15.72
C MET A 65 4.83 5.14 -14.72
N PRO A 66 4.03 4.13 -15.09
CA PRO A 66 3.27 3.35 -14.11
C PRO A 66 4.13 2.68 -13.03
N SER A 67 3.71 2.78 -11.77
CA SER A 67 4.36 2.13 -10.62
C SER A 67 3.32 1.91 -9.53
N ILE A 68 3.04 0.64 -9.24
CA ILE A 68 1.94 0.23 -8.35
C ILE A 68 2.48 -0.65 -7.22
N ILE A 69 2.04 -0.37 -6.00
CA ILE A 69 2.17 -1.27 -4.84
C ILE A 69 0.78 -1.79 -4.49
N LEU A 70 0.66 -3.09 -4.25
CA LEU A 70 -0.59 -3.68 -3.73
C LEU A 70 -0.48 -3.77 -2.22
N ASP A 71 -1.30 -3.02 -1.49
CA ASP A 71 -1.47 -3.23 -0.07
C ASP A 71 -2.44 -4.39 0.14
N ALA A 72 -1.96 -5.47 0.74
CA ALA A 72 -2.73 -6.69 0.92
C ALA A 72 -3.70 -6.60 2.11
N SER A 73 -3.50 -5.64 3.03
CA SER A 73 -4.30 -5.43 4.23
C SER A 73 -5.53 -4.54 3.95
N HIS A 74 -6.05 -3.88 4.98
CA HIS A 74 -7.09 -2.85 4.90
C HIS A 74 -8.30 -3.29 4.06
N GLY A 75 -8.82 -2.40 3.20
CA GLY A 75 -9.99 -2.68 2.36
C GLY A 75 -9.76 -3.80 1.34
N ASN A 76 -8.50 -4.15 1.04
CA ASN A 76 -8.19 -5.29 0.17
C ASN A 76 -8.35 -6.64 0.86
N SER A 77 -8.15 -6.67 2.18
CA SER A 77 -8.39 -7.83 3.04
C SER A 77 -9.80 -7.89 3.64
N GLY A 78 -10.56 -6.78 3.56
CA GLY A 78 -11.81 -6.64 4.31
C GLY A 78 -11.61 -6.59 5.84
N GLY A 79 -10.39 -6.28 6.29
CA GLY A 79 -10.00 -6.33 7.70
C GLY A 79 -9.63 -7.72 8.23
N ASP A 80 -9.67 -8.77 7.39
CA ASP A 80 -9.26 -10.12 7.77
C ASP A 80 -7.80 -10.38 7.37
N PRO A 81 -6.85 -10.51 8.32
CA PRO A 81 -5.43 -10.71 8.02
C PRO A 81 -5.16 -11.93 7.13
N ARG A 82 -5.98 -12.98 7.24
CA ARG A 82 -5.81 -14.23 6.50
C ARG A 82 -6.01 -14.04 4.99
N MET A 83 -6.71 -12.98 4.60
CA MET A 83 -6.92 -12.63 3.19
C MET A 83 -5.70 -11.97 2.55
N GLN A 84 -4.74 -11.48 3.34
CA GLN A 84 -3.56 -10.79 2.80
C GLN A 84 -2.74 -11.69 1.86
N GLY A 85 -2.64 -13.01 2.14
CA GLY A 85 -1.93 -13.95 1.30
C GLY A 85 -2.49 -14.02 -0.13
N LEU A 86 -3.81 -14.02 -0.27
CA LEU A 86 -4.49 -14.03 -1.57
C LEU A 86 -4.13 -12.77 -2.38
N VAL A 87 -4.20 -11.60 -1.74
CA VAL A 87 -3.90 -10.33 -2.41
C VAL A 87 -2.42 -10.26 -2.78
N ALA A 88 -1.53 -10.69 -1.89
CA ALA A 88 -0.08 -10.70 -2.14
C ALA A 88 0.29 -11.58 -3.33
N LEU A 89 -0.25 -12.81 -3.41
CA LEU A 89 0.02 -13.73 -4.52
C LEU A 89 -0.52 -13.21 -5.86
N SER A 90 -1.63 -12.46 -5.86
CA SER A 90 -2.15 -11.83 -7.07
C SER A 90 -1.14 -10.89 -7.75
N ALA A 91 -0.19 -10.32 -6.98
CA ALA A 91 0.88 -9.48 -7.52
C ALA A 91 1.74 -10.23 -8.55
N LEU A 92 2.00 -11.52 -8.32
CA LEU A 92 2.74 -12.37 -9.26
C LEU A 92 1.99 -12.49 -10.58
N ASP A 93 0.69 -12.72 -10.54
CA ASP A 93 -0.13 -12.88 -11.73
C ASP A 93 -0.30 -11.57 -12.50
N PHE A 94 -0.34 -10.43 -11.81
CA PHE A 94 -0.25 -9.13 -12.46
C PHE A 94 1.08 -8.93 -13.18
N ARG A 95 2.20 -9.26 -12.52
CA ARG A 95 3.53 -9.14 -13.12
C ARG A 95 3.68 -10.05 -14.35
N LYS A 96 3.19 -11.30 -14.29
CA LYS A 96 3.17 -12.22 -15.44
C LYS A 96 2.41 -11.63 -16.63
N ARG A 97 1.35 -10.86 -16.38
CA ARG A 97 0.54 -10.16 -17.40
C ARG A 97 1.11 -8.81 -17.84
N GLY A 98 2.32 -8.45 -17.41
CA GLY A 98 2.98 -7.19 -17.77
C GLY A 98 2.45 -5.95 -17.04
N VAL A 99 1.64 -6.14 -15.98
CA VAL A 99 1.18 -5.02 -15.16
C VAL A 99 2.32 -4.55 -14.25
N PRO A 100 2.59 -3.25 -14.15
CA PRO A 100 3.76 -2.67 -13.48
C PRO A 100 3.61 -2.63 -11.95
N VAL A 101 3.26 -3.76 -11.34
CA VAL A 101 3.27 -3.97 -9.89
C VAL A 101 4.73 -4.14 -9.44
N ARG A 102 5.18 -3.23 -8.59
CA ARG A 102 6.57 -3.13 -8.11
C ARG A 102 6.77 -3.71 -6.72
N GLY A 103 5.71 -3.85 -5.94
CA GLY A 103 5.78 -4.36 -4.59
C GLY A 103 4.42 -4.69 -4.01
N ILE A 104 4.47 -5.26 -2.82
CA ILE A 104 3.33 -5.52 -1.96
C ILE A 104 3.56 -4.89 -0.59
N MET A 105 2.49 -4.65 0.14
CA MET A 105 2.52 -4.30 1.56
C MET A 105 1.77 -5.39 2.34
N LEU A 106 2.37 -5.86 3.42
CA LEU A 106 1.80 -6.85 4.35
C LEU A 106 1.84 -6.26 5.75
N GLU A 107 0.80 -6.53 6.53
CA GLU A 107 0.76 -6.20 7.96
C GLU A 107 0.88 -7.49 8.77
N SER A 108 2.01 -7.61 9.45
CA SER A 108 2.39 -8.80 10.21
C SER A 108 3.00 -8.42 11.54
N TYR A 109 2.85 -9.32 12.52
CA TYR A 109 3.40 -9.18 13.85
C TYR A 109 3.83 -10.55 14.39
N LEU A 110 4.34 -10.59 15.62
CA LEU A 110 4.85 -11.83 16.22
C LEU A 110 3.78 -12.93 16.27
N GLU A 111 2.56 -12.57 16.69
CA GLU A 111 1.37 -13.42 16.65
C GLU A 111 0.28 -12.80 15.78
N GLU A 112 -0.63 -13.65 15.31
CA GLU A 112 -1.78 -13.24 14.50
C GLU A 112 -2.83 -12.48 15.32
N GLY A 113 -3.45 -11.49 14.69
CA GLY A 113 -4.58 -10.75 15.23
C GLY A 113 -4.19 -9.39 15.82
N ARG A 114 -5.02 -8.93 16.75
CA ARG A 114 -4.86 -7.67 17.50
C ARG A 114 -5.37 -7.84 18.92
N GLN A 115 -5.02 -6.90 19.78
CA GLN A 115 -5.58 -6.72 21.10
C GLN A 115 -6.06 -5.28 21.27
N ASP A 116 -7.07 -5.09 22.12
CA ASP A 116 -7.51 -3.76 22.48
C ASP A 116 -6.75 -3.26 23.72
N LEU A 117 -6.44 -1.97 23.76
CA LEU A 117 -5.83 -1.35 24.92
C LEU A 117 -6.87 -1.19 26.04
N ILE A 118 -6.73 -2.02 27.08
CA ILE A 118 -7.60 -2.00 28.26
C ILE A 118 -6.78 -1.48 29.45
N ALA A 119 -7.24 -0.38 30.05
CA ALA A 119 -6.58 0.24 31.19
C ALA A 119 -6.48 -0.74 32.38
N GLY A 120 -5.29 -0.83 32.97
CA GLY A 120 -5.02 -1.73 34.10
C GLY A 120 -4.77 -3.19 33.71
N GLN A 121 -4.85 -3.56 32.42
CA GLN A 121 -4.47 -4.89 31.95
C GLN A 121 -3.08 -4.90 31.31
N VAL A 122 -2.33 -5.96 31.59
CA VAL A 122 -1.04 -6.21 30.92
C VAL A 122 -1.32 -6.62 29.49
N GLN A 123 -0.84 -5.81 28.55
CA GLN A 123 -0.95 -6.08 27.12
C GLN A 123 0.10 -7.09 26.70
N SER A 124 -0.27 -8.00 25.80
CA SER A 124 0.68 -8.94 25.20
C SER A 124 1.67 -8.16 24.33
N PRO A 125 3.00 -8.28 24.53
CA PRO A 125 3.97 -7.66 23.63
C PRO A 125 4.03 -8.33 22.25
N ARG A 126 3.20 -9.36 22.01
CA ARG A 126 3.23 -10.18 20.79
C ARG A 126 2.04 -9.96 19.86
N LEU A 127 1.11 -9.05 20.19
CA LEU A 127 -0.05 -8.71 19.37
C LEU A 127 -0.07 -7.22 19.01
N SER A 128 -0.56 -6.92 17.80
CA SER A 128 -0.83 -5.55 17.38
C SER A 128 -1.89 -4.89 18.27
N ILE A 129 -1.79 -3.58 18.49
CA ILE A 129 -2.80 -2.78 19.22
C ILE A 129 -3.68 -1.93 18.30
N THR A 130 -3.47 -2.05 16.98
CA THR A 130 -4.14 -1.27 15.93
C THR A 130 -4.93 -2.22 15.02
N ASP A 131 -4.49 -2.39 13.77
CA ASP A 131 -5.08 -3.34 12.85
C ASP A 131 -4.61 -4.77 13.13
N ALA A 132 -5.47 -5.74 12.82
CA ALA A 132 -5.15 -7.15 12.95
C ALA A 132 -4.05 -7.53 11.96
N CYS A 133 -3.06 -8.27 12.44
CA CYS A 133 -1.88 -8.64 11.67
C CYS A 133 -1.82 -10.14 11.39
N LEU A 134 -1.08 -10.52 10.36
CA LEU A 134 -0.62 -11.89 10.17
C LEU A 134 0.38 -12.27 11.27
N GLY A 135 0.38 -13.54 11.68
CA GLY A 135 1.46 -14.09 12.51
C GLY A 135 2.69 -14.46 11.69
N MET A 136 3.85 -14.56 12.34
CA MET A 136 5.14 -14.83 11.68
C MET A 136 5.16 -16.10 10.81
N LYS A 137 4.43 -17.15 11.20
CA LYS A 137 4.34 -18.39 10.43
C LYS A 137 3.70 -18.16 9.06
N GLU A 138 2.58 -17.44 9.03
CA GLU A 138 1.87 -17.15 7.77
C GLU A 138 2.64 -16.13 6.92
N THR A 139 3.28 -15.14 7.56
CA THR A 139 4.18 -14.21 6.87
C THR A 139 5.32 -14.94 6.16
N ALA A 140 5.99 -15.89 6.84
CA ALA A 140 7.05 -16.69 6.24
C ALA A 140 6.52 -17.54 5.06
N SER A 141 5.35 -18.15 5.21
CA SER A 141 4.68 -18.91 4.14
C SER A 141 4.43 -18.05 2.90
N ILE A 142 3.82 -16.87 3.05
CA ILE A 142 3.55 -15.94 1.95
C ILE A 142 4.84 -15.51 1.26
N LEU A 143 5.88 -15.15 2.02
CA LEU A 143 7.18 -14.74 1.46
C LEU A 143 7.88 -15.89 0.72
N GLY A 144 7.80 -17.13 1.22
CA GLY A 144 8.28 -18.32 0.52
C GLY A 144 7.62 -18.46 -0.85
N ASN A 145 6.28 -18.46 -0.86
CA ASN A 145 5.49 -18.53 -2.09
C ASN A 145 5.80 -17.41 -3.10
N LEU A 146 6.10 -16.19 -2.63
CA LEU A 146 6.47 -15.05 -3.49
C LEU A 146 7.87 -15.16 -4.09
N THR A 147 8.78 -15.85 -3.40
CA THR A 147 10.17 -16.03 -3.84
C THR A 147 10.40 -17.36 -4.57
N GLY A 148 9.39 -18.24 -4.60
CA GLY A 148 9.50 -19.58 -5.16
C GLY A 148 10.39 -20.50 -4.31
N LYS A 149 10.45 -20.25 -2.99
CA LYS A 149 11.23 -21.02 -2.02
C LYS A 149 10.33 -21.74 -1.02
#